data_AF-A0AB38AIN9-F1
#
_entry.id   AF-A0AB38AIN9-F1
#
_cell.length_a   1.000
_cell.length_b   1.000
_cell.length_c   1.000
_cell.angle_alpha   90.00
_cell.angle_beta   90.00
_cell.angle_gamma   90.00
#
_symmetry.space_group_name_H-M   'P 1'
#
loop_
_entity.id
_entity.type
_entity.pdbx_description
1 polymer ?
#
loop_
_entity_poly.entity_id
_entity_poly.type
_entity_poly.pdbx_seq_one_letter_code
_entity_poly.pdbx_strand_id
1 'polypeptide(L)'
;MLTVSDLISPAAYLSVVGTVQDANPGMDGGLAERITDEGLKFVVACAKMPDVALAPSRVVDEGWHALILHTKVYEELCASLGDFVHHHPGHDPDNYDPLILVRTQDAIRIAGYDVDEELWGAPTGDQLIAVSAKCQHSPSDTGPIKPMPTPRPPCRDKP
;
A
#
# COMPACT_ATOMS: atom_id res chain seq x y z
N MET A 1 -7.20 -13.62 18.53
CA MET A 1 -6.28 -12.56 18.10
C MET A 1 -7.10 -11.56 17.31
N LEU A 2 -6.89 -10.26 17.49
CA LEU A 2 -7.55 -9.25 16.67
C LEU A 2 -6.99 -9.36 15.24
N THR A 3 -7.86 -9.34 14.25
CA THR A 3 -7.45 -9.26 12.84
C THR A 3 -7.20 -7.80 12.48
N VAL A 4 -6.45 -7.54 11.40
CA VAL A 4 -6.17 -6.14 10.98
C VAL A 4 -7.45 -5.37 10.65
N SER A 5 -8.48 -6.06 10.16
CA SER A 5 -9.80 -5.49 9.89
C SER A 5 -10.48 -4.91 11.14
N ASP A 6 -10.15 -5.40 12.34
CA ASP A 6 -10.72 -4.93 13.60
C ASP A 6 -10.24 -3.52 13.99
N LEU A 7 -9.26 -2.95 13.27
CA LEU A 7 -8.80 -1.58 13.46
C LEU A 7 -9.83 -0.53 13.04
N ILE A 8 -10.83 -0.93 12.24
CA ILE A 8 -11.94 -0.08 11.82
C ILE A 8 -13.26 -0.82 12.04
N SER A 9 -14.38 -0.10 12.08
CA SER A 9 -15.69 -0.76 12.25
C SER A 9 -16.01 -1.71 11.09
N PRO A 10 -16.78 -2.79 11.29
CA PRO A 10 -17.15 -3.70 10.21
C PRO A 10 -17.85 -3.02 9.03
N ALA A 11 -18.69 -2.02 9.31
CA ALA A 11 -19.35 -1.24 8.27
C ALA A 11 -18.38 -0.38 7.46
N ALA A 12 -17.39 0.24 8.14
CA ALA A 12 -16.33 0.98 7.47
C ALA A 12 -15.47 0.05 6.61
N TYR A 13 -15.10 -1.12 7.13
CA TYR A 13 -14.33 -2.12 6.39
C TYR A 13 -15.01 -2.52 5.08
N LEU A 14 -16.29 -2.91 5.14
CA LEU A 14 -17.05 -3.27 3.93
C LEU A 14 -17.15 -2.10 2.94
N SER A 15 -17.27 -0.86 3.44
CA SER A 15 -17.30 0.32 2.57
C SER A 15 -15.97 0.59 1.88
N VAL A 16 -14.84 0.35 2.56
CA VAL A 16 -13.50 0.47 1.98
C VAL A 16 -13.27 -0.63 0.93
N VAL A 17 -13.62 -1.88 1.24
CA VAL A 17 -13.57 -3.00 0.27
C VAL A 17 -14.39 -2.68 -0.98
N GLY A 18 -15.61 -2.17 -0.82
CA GLY A 18 -16.45 -1.74 -1.94
C GLY A 18 -15.80 -0.66 -2.80
N THR A 19 -15.05 0.26 -2.19
CA THR A 19 -14.31 1.30 -2.92
C THR A 19 -13.17 0.70 -3.76
N VAL A 20 -12.47 -0.31 -3.24
CA VAL A 20 -11.46 -1.06 -4.01
C VAL A 20 -12.13 -1.76 -5.21
N GLN A 21 -13.28 -2.39 -5.03
CA GLN A 21 -13.99 -3.06 -6.13
C GLN A 21 -14.52 -2.08 -7.18
N ASP A 22 -15.12 -0.97 -6.76
CA ASP A 22 -15.66 0.05 -7.67
C ASP A 22 -14.57 0.69 -8.54
N ALA A 23 -13.38 0.88 -7.98
CA ALA A 23 -12.22 1.37 -8.72
C ALA A 23 -11.64 0.32 -9.69
N ASN A 24 -11.95 -0.96 -9.51
CA ASN A 24 -11.38 -2.08 -10.28
C ASN A 24 -12.49 -3.01 -10.83
N PRO A 25 -13.22 -2.60 -11.89
CA PRO A 25 -14.35 -3.37 -12.40
C PRO A 25 -13.97 -4.82 -12.76
N GLY A 26 -14.69 -5.77 -12.17
CA GLY A 26 -14.47 -7.21 -12.38
C GLY A 26 -13.49 -7.86 -11.40
N MET A 27 -12.95 -7.11 -10.44
CA MET A 27 -12.15 -7.66 -9.34
C MET A 27 -12.99 -8.56 -8.43
N ASP A 28 -12.44 -9.72 -8.07
CA ASP A 28 -13.03 -10.63 -7.09
C ASP A 28 -13.11 -10.00 -5.69
N GLY A 29 -14.20 -10.28 -4.96
CA GLY A 29 -14.43 -9.73 -3.62
C GLY A 29 -13.37 -10.16 -2.60
N GLY A 30 -12.94 -11.43 -2.64
CA GLY A 30 -11.89 -11.91 -1.74
C GLY A 30 -10.54 -11.26 -2.04
N LEU A 31 -10.24 -10.94 -3.30
CA LEU A 31 -9.05 -10.16 -3.64
C LEU A 31 -9.14 -8.72 -3.12
N ALA A 32 -10.30 -8.06 -3.22
CA ALA A 32 -10.50 -6.71 -2.69
C ALA A 32 -10.37 -6.63 -1.16
N GLU A 33 -10.85 -7.67 -0.45
CA GLU A 33 -10.64 -7.83 0.99
C GLU A 33 -9.15 -7.95 1.32
N ARG A 34 -8.41 -8.82 0.63
CA ARG A 34 -6.95 -8.99 0.83
C ARG A 34 -6.18 -7.68 0.56
N ILE A 35 -6.55 -6.94 -0.49
CA ILE A 35 -5.95 -5.63 -0.80
C ILE A 35 -6.23 -4.62 0.31
N THR A 36 -7.45 -4.60 0.85
CA THR A 36 -7.84 -3.72 1.95
C THR A 36 -7.07 -4.06 3.23
N ASP A 37 -6.93 -5.34 3.54
CA ASP A 37 -6.16 -5.82 4.69
C ASP A 37 -4.69 -5.40 4.61
N GLU A 38 -4.03 -5.59 3.47
CA GLU A 38 -2.64 -5.16 3.28
C GLU A 38 -2.49 -3.63 3.33
N GLY A 39 -3.48 -2.87 2.84
CA GLY A 39 -3.52 -1.41 2.98
C GLY A 39 -3.56 -0.97 4.45
N LEU A 40 -4.39 -1.62 5.28
CA LEU A 40 -4.42 -1.36 6.73
C LEU A 40 -3.08 -1.71 7.40
N LYS A 41 -2.50 -2.88 7.07
CA LYS A 41 -1.19 -3.30 7.61
C LYS A 41 -0.09 -2.30 7.26
N PHE A 42 -0.10 -1.77 6.04
CA PHE A 42 0.83 -0.74 5.60
C PHE A 42 0.71 0.55 6.44
N VAL A 43 -0.51 1.03 6.68
CA VAL A 43 -0.74 2.23 7.54
C VAL A 43 -0.21 1.99 8.96
N VAL A 44 -0.45 0.80 9.53
CA VAL A 44 0.11 0.46 10.86
C VAL A 44 1.64 0.47 10.84
N ALA A 45 2.26 -0.11 9.82
CA ALA A 45 3.72 -0.13 9.69
C ALA A 45 4.30 1.29 9.64
N CYS A 46 3.73 2.17 8.81
CA CYS A 46 4.15 3.57 8.72
C CYS A 46 3.99 4.32 10.05
N ALA A 47 2.86 4.15 10.74
CA ALA A 47 2.63 4.82 12.02
C ALA A 47 3.57 4.30 13.14
N LYS A 48 3.91 3.00 13.14
CA LYS A 48 4.81 2.41 14.16
C LYS A 48 6.29 2.69 13.91
N MET A 49 6.68 2.98 12.67
CA MET A 49 8.08 3.20 12.27
C MET A 49 8.22 4.49 11.45
N PRO A 50 7.92 5.66 12.03
CA PRO A 50 7.90 6.94 11.31
C PRO A 50 9.28 7.40 10.80
N ASP A 51 10.36 6.83 11.35
CA ASP A 51 11.74 7.13 10.92
C ASP A 51 12.26 6.19 9.80
N VAL A 52 11.46 5.18 9.41
CA VAL A 52 11.86 4.18 8.41
C VAL A 52 11.20 4.49 7.09
N ALA A 53 11.99 4.55 6.01
CA ALA A 53 11.46 4.71 4.66
C ALA A 53 10.81 3.41 4.15
N LEU A 54 9.48 3.38 4.09
CA LEU A 54 8.58 2.32 3.65
C LEU A 54 7.80 2.71 2.40
N ALA A 55 7.23 1.75 1.69
CA ALA A 55 6.38 2.03 0.55
C ALA A 55 5.51 0.82 0.20
N PRO A 56 4.25 1.03 -0.24
CA PRO A 56 3.41 -0.06 -0.68
C PRO A 56 3.82 -0.54 -2.08
N SER A 57 3.42 -1.76 -2.43
CA SER A 57 3.33 -2.16 -3.84
C SER A 57 2.20 -1.40 -4.52
N ARG A 58 2.10 -1.47 -5.86
CA ARG A 58 0.98 -0.85 -6.60
C ARG A 58 -0.37 -1.40 -6.18
N VAL A 59 -0.42 -2.70 -5.91
CA VAL A 59 -1.65 -3.41 -5.54
C VAL A 59 -2.09 -2.99 -4.13
N VAL A 60 -1.14 -2.87 -3.20
CA VAL A 60 -1.44 -2.44 -1.82
C VAL A 60 -1.76 -0.95 -1.73
N ASP A 61 -1.15 -0.12 -2.60
CA ASP A 61 -1.46 1.32 -2.68
C ASP A 61 -2.94 1.57 -3.03
N GLU A 62 -3.56 0.68 -3.82
CA GLU A 62 -5.01 0.73 -4.10
C GLU A 62 -5.85 0.64 -2.81
N GLY A 63 -5.51 -0.28 -1.91
CA GLY A 63 -6.17 -0.41 -0.62
C GLY A 63 -5.95 0.81 0.28
N TRP A 64 -4.75 1.39 0.24
CA TRP A 64 -4.47 2.62 0.97
C TRP A 64 -5.23 3.83 0.40
N HIS A 65 -5.34 3.95 -0.93
CA HIS A 65 -6.16 4.99 -1.56
C HIS A 65 -7.63 4.86 -1.15
N ALA A 66 -8.17 3.64 -1.14
CA ALA A 66 -9.52 3.40 -0.67
C ALA A 66 -9.69 3.90 0.78
N LEU A 67 -8.77 3.58 1.69
CA LEU A 67 -8.79 4.11 3.06
C LEU A 67 -8.80 5.64 3.09
N ILE A 68 -7.93 6.30 2.33
CA ILE A 68 -7.82 7.78 2.28
C ILE A 68 -9.13 8.43 1.79
N LEU A 69 -9.83 7.81 0.82
CA LEU A 69 -11.11 8.31 0.33
C LEU A 69 -12.21 8.28 1.42
N HIS A 70 -12.09 7.38 2.40
CA HIS A 70 -12.92 7.36 3.61
C HIS A 70 -12.30 8.23 4.70
N THR A 71 -12.18 9.53 4.44
CA THR A 71 -11.39 10.48 5.25
C THR A 71 -11.66 10.42 6.76
N LYS A 72 -12.93 10.25 7.18
CA LYS A 72 -13.28 10.12 8.60
C LYS A 72 -12.74 8.82 9.23
N VAL A 73 -12.89 7.71 8.52
CA VAL A 73 -12.34 6.41 8.93
C VAL A 73 -10.82 6.47 8.99
N TYR A 74 -10.20 7.10 7.99
CA TYR A 74 -8.74 7.24 7.92
C TYR A 74 -8.16 8.10 9.04
N GLU A 75 -8.81 9.23 9.34
CA GLU A 75 -8.45 10.09 10.47
C GLU A 75 -8.51 9.31 11.79
N GLU A 76 -9.60 8.57 12.03
CA GLU A 76 -9.79 7.79 13.26
C GLU A 76 -8.80 6.65 13.38
N LEU A 77 -8.53 5.94 12.28
CA LEU A 77 -7.50 4.92 12.20
C LEU A 77 -6.13 5.50 12.58
N CYS A 78 -5.70 6.57 11.92
CA CYS A 78 -4.42 7.22 12.21
C CYS A 78 -4.34 7.72 13.66
N ALA A 79 -5.39 8.36 14.16
CA ALA A 79 -5.46 8.81 15.54
C ALA A 79 -5.31 7.65 16.54
N SER A 80 -5.91 6.50 16.26
CA SER A 80 -5.77 5.29 17.09
C SER A 80 -4.35 4.70 17.07
N LEU A 81 -3.59 4.95 16.01
CA LEU A 81 -2.21 4.50 15.83
C LEU A 81 -1.18 5.51 16.38
N GLY A 82 -1.61 6.73 16.69
CA GLY A 82 -0.79 7.78 17.31
C GLY A 82 -0.05 8.70 16.34
N ASP A 83 -0.15 8.47 15.03
CA ASP A 83 0.45 9.33 14.01
C ASP A 83 -0.39 9.37 12.73
N PHE A 84 -0.37 10.50 12.03
CA PHE A 84 -1.08 10.66 10.76
C PHE A 84 -0.17 10.26 9.61
N VAL A 85 -0.49 9.15 8.95
CA VAL A 85 0.28 8.68 7.80
C VAL A 85 -0.08 9.53 6.58
N HIS A 86 0.77 10.51 6.27
CA HIS A 86 0.55 11.39 5.14
C HIS A 86 0.83 10.69 3.81
N HIS A 87 -0.15 10.74 2.90
CA HIS A 87 0.04 10.36 1.50
C HIS A 87 0.40 11.58 0.68
N HIS A 88 1.50 11.50 -0.05
CA HIS A 88 1.84 12.47 -1.08
C HIS A 88 1.91 11.70 -2.39
N PRO A 89 1.10 12.03 -3.42
CA PRO A 89 1.17 11.34 -4.70
C PRO A 89 2.45 11.72 -5.47
N GLY A 90 3.19 10.76 -5.99
CA GLY A 90 4.39 11.03 -6.78
C GLY A 90 4.89 9.85 -7.60
N HIS A 91 5.84 10.11 -8.49
CA HIS A 91 6.66 9.12 -9.20
C HIS A 91 8.02 9.78 -9.43
N ASP A 92 9.06 9.25 -8.80
CA ASP A 92 10.43 9.70 -9.01
C ASP A 92 11.28 8.54 -9.53
N PRO A 93 11.49 8.45 -10.87
CA PRO A 93 12.25 7.35 -11.47
C PRO A 93 13.75 7.41 -11.13
N ASP A 94 14.25 8.53 -10.60
CA ASP A 94 15.67 8.73 -10.31
C ASP A 94 16.03 8.40 -8.86
N ASN A 95 15.04 8.19 -7.98
CA ASN A 95 15.22 7.84 -6.56
C ASN A 95 14.75 6.40 -6.27
N TYR A 96 15.59 5.43 -6.64
CA TYR A 96 15.29 3.99 -6.55
C TYR A 96 15.84 3.34 -5.28
N ASP A 97 14.97 2.76 -4.44
CA ASP A 97 15.34 1.78 -3.42
C ASP A 97 14.82 0.38 -3.79
N PRO A 98 15.67 -0.54 -4.31
CA PRO A 98 15.25 -1.89 -4.70
C PRO A 98 14.73 -2.75 -3.54
N LEU A 99 15.05 -2.39 -2.30
CA LEU A 99 14.73 -3.19 -1.12
C LEU A 99 13.54 -2.64 -0.33
N ILE A 100 12.88 -1.58 -0.82
CA ILE A 100 11.85 -0.92 -0.03
C ILE A 100 10.62 -1.79 0.22
N LEU A 101 10.22 -2.65 -0.72
CA LEU A 101 9.12 -3.59 -0.49
C LEU A 101 9.50 -4.62 0.56
N VAL A 102 10.73 -5.14 0.51
CA VAL A 102 11.23 -6.08 1.53
C VAL A 102 11.20 -5.41 2.89
N ARG A 103 11.71 -4.18 3.00
CA ARG A 103 11.70 -3.39 4.24
C ARG A 103 10.28 -3.16 4.75
N THR A 104 9.34 -2.90 3.85
CA THR A 104 7.93 -2.66 4.20
C THR A 104 7.23 -3.93 4.69
N GLN A 105 7.50 -5.06 4.06
CA GLN A 105 7.01 -6.35 4.53
C GLN A 105 7.61 -6.71 5.90
N ASP A 106 8.90 -6.48 6.12
CA ASP A 106 9.54 -6.70 7.42
C ASP A 106 8.96 -5.79 8.50
N ALA A 107 8.69 -4.53 8.16
CA ALA A 107 7.99 -3.59 9.03
C ALA A 107 6.59 -4.10 9.41
N ILE A 108 5.81 -4.64 8.47
CA ILE A 108 4.50 -5.26 8.76
C ILE A 108 4.65 -6.47 9.71
N ARG A 109 5.65 -7.33 9.48
CA ARG A 109 5.95 -8.46 10.36
C ARG A 109 6.34 -8.00 11.77
N ILE A 110 7.19 -6.97 11.89
CA ILE A 110 7.55 -6.34 13.17
C ILE A 110 6.32 -5.75 13.86
N ALA A 111 5.38 -5.20 13.09
CA ALA A 111 4.13 -4.67 13.62
C ALA A 111 3.18 -5.75 14.17
N GLY A 112 3.46 -7.03 13.90
CA GLY A 112 2.74 -8.20 14.43
C GLY A 112 1.78 -8.85 13.44
N TYR A 113 1.88 -8.54 12.14
CA TYR A 113 1.00 -9.09 11.11
C TYR A 113 1.75 -9.94 10.10
N ASP A 114 1.09 -11.00 9.63
CA ASP A 114 1.55 -11.74 8.45
C ASP A 114 1.32 -10.92 7.17
N VAL A 115 2.18 -11.14 6.19
CA VAL A 115 2.19 -10.46 4.89
C VAL A 115 1.63 -11.38 3.83
N ASP A 116 0.69 -10.88 3.02
CA ASP A 116 0.24 -11.55 1.81
C ASP A 116 1.20 -11.30 0.64
N GLU A 117 2.25 -12.12 0.53
CA GLU A 117 3.37 -11.91 -0.41
C GLU A 117 2.94 -11.80 -1.89
N GLU A 118 1.78 -12.36 -2.27
CA GLU A 118 1.24 -12.26 -3.63
C GLU A 118 0.90 -10.81 -4.01
N LEU A 119 0.55 -9.98 -3.03
CA LEU A 119 0.17 -8.58 -3.24
C LEU A 119 1.37 -7.63 -3.22
N TRP A 120 2.56 -8.09 -2.80
CA TRP A 120 3.76 -7.25 -2.60
C TRP A 120 4.76 -7.34 -3.76
N GLY A 121 4.31 -7.69 -4.96
CA GLY A 121 5.15 -7.74 -6.14
C GLY A 121 5.75 -6.38 -6.52
N ALA A 122 6.98 -6.40 -7.04
CA ALA A 122 7.58 -5.24 -7.71
C ALA A 122 6.68 -4.77 -8.86
N PRO A 123 6.74 -3.50 -9.28
CA PRO A 123 5.85 -2.95 -10.30
C PRO A 123 6.17 -3.45 -11.73
N THR A 124 6.54 -4.73 -11.93
CA THR A 124 6.89 -5.37 -13.21
C THR A 124 5.77 -5.27 -14.25
N GLY A 125 6.13 -5.22 -15.55
CA GLY A 125 5.13 -5.24 -16.64
C GLY A 125 4.26 -6.50 -16.68
N ASP A 126 4.70 -7.57 -16.00
CA ASP A 126 4.03 -8.86 -15.87
C ASP A 126 3.27 -9.00 -14.53
N GLN A 127 2.83 -7.88 -13.94
CA GLN A 127 2.05 -7.91 -12.69
C GLN A 127 0.77 -8.72 -12.91
N LEU A 128 0.64 -9.86 -12.21
CA LEU A 128 -0.49 -10.79 -12.36
C LEU A 128 -1.81 -10.17 -11.88
N ILE A 129 -1.73 -9.18 -10.99
CA ILE A 129 -2.86 -8.43 -10.45
C ILE A 129 -2.81 -7.02 -11.02
N ALA A 130 -3.79 -6.71 -11.88
CA ALA A 130 -3.97 -5.38 -12.43
C ALA A 130 -4.88 -4.55 -11.51
N VAL A 131 -4.43 -3.35 -11.15
CA VAL A 131 -5.20 -2.37 -10.38
C VAL A 131 -5.17 -1.00 -11.05
N SER A 132 -6.16 -0.17 -10.74
CA SER A 132 -6.33 1.19 -11.26
C SER A 132 -5.28 2.17 -10.74
N ALA A 133 -4.73 1.93 -9.55
CA ALA A 133 -3.66 2.71 -8.96
C ALA A 133 -2.44 2.77 -9.89
N LYS A 134 -2.05 4.01 -10.20
CA LYS A 134 -0.87 4.35 -11.00
C LYS A 134 0.25 4.96 -10.16
N CYS A 135 -0.08 5.42 -8.97
CA CYS A 135 0.84 6.05 -8.06
C CYS A 135 1.50 5.00 -7.18
N GLN A 136 2.66 5.40 -6.67
CA GLN A 136 3.27 4.84 -5.49
C GLN A 136 4.10 6.01 -4.93
N HIS A 137 4.06 6.33 -3.63
CA HIS A 137 5.09 7.12 -2.89
C HIS A 137 5.00 8.65 -2.85
N SER A 138 5.71 9.22 -1.84
CA SER A 138 5.91 10.65 -1.51
C SER A 138 7.20 11.28 -2.08
N PRO A 139 7.33 12.63 -2.14
CA PRO A 139 8.57 13.31 -2.55
C PRO A 139 9.72 13.10 -1.54
N SER A 140 10.95 13.29 -2.01
CA SER A 140 12.15 12.55 -1.58
C SER A 140 12.81 12.93 -0.24
N ASP A 141 12.22 13.81 0.57
CA ASP A 141 12.98 14.48 1.64
C ASP A 141 12.26 14.59 2.99
N THR A 142 10.96 14.27 3.09
CA THR A 142 10.14 14.73 4.24
C THR A 142 9.21 13.71 4.89
N GLY A 143 9.38 12.40 4.65
CA GLY A 143 8.57 11.40 5.37
C GLY A 143 9.09 9.97 5.29
N PRO A 144 8.43 9.02 5.99
CA PRO A 144 8.77 7.61 5.99
C PRO A 144 8.48 6.93 4.65
N ILE A 145 8.30 7.63 3.53
CA ILE A 145 7.87 6.99 2.28
C ILE A 145 8.79 7.32 1.10
N LYS A 146 9.34 6.28 0.46
CA LYS A 146 10.35 6.42 -0.62
C LYS A 146 9.93 5.82 -1.96
N PRO A 147 10.41 6.34 -3.10
CA PRO A 147 10.00 5.88 -4.42
C PRO A 147 10.50 4.49 -4.88
N MET A 148 9.71 3.82 -5.72
CA MET A 148 10.07 2.65 -6.53
C MET A 148 9.94 2.98 -8.02
N PRO A 149 10.87 2.49 -8.86
CA PRO A 149 10.86 2.71 -10.29
C PRO A 149 9.83 1.83 -10.97
N THR A 150 9.34 2.30 -12.11
CA THR A 150 8.75 1.42 -13.11
C THR A 150 9.84 0.52 -13.71
N PRO A 151 9.51 -0.73 -14.04
CA PRO A 151 10.44 -1.65 -14.66
C PRO A 151 10.74 -1.12 -16.04
N ARG A 152 12.02 -1.00 -16.35
CA ARG A 152 12.45 -0.79 -17.73
C ARG A 152 12.14 -2.06 -18.52
N PRO A 153 11.67 -1.95 -19.78
CA PRO A 153 11.68 -3.09 -20.68
C PRO A 153 13.08 -3.69 -20.70
N PRO A 154 13.24 -5.03 -20.79
CA PRO A 154 14.57 -5.61 -20.98
C PRO A 154 15.20 -4.91 -22.18
N CYS A 155 16.44 -4.42 -22.02
CA CYS A 155 17.19 -3.83 -23.12
C CYS A 155 17.10 -4.82 -24.29
N ARG A 156 16.34 -4.45 -25.33
CA ARG A 156 16.51 -5.09 -26.62
C ARG A 156 17.87 -4.59 -27.09
N ASP A 157 18.89 -5.42 -26.91
CA ASP A 157 20.15 -5.22 -27.59
C ASP A 157 19.81 -4.97 -29.06
N LYS A 158 20.02 -3.73 -29.50
CA LYS A 158 19.85 -3.39 -30.91
C LYS A 158 20.95 -4.12 -31.70
N PRO A 159 20.63 -4.64 -32.89
CA PRO A 159 21.57 -5.37 -33.72
C PRO A 159 22.79 -4.54 -34.13
#